data_AF-A0A850RLM4-F1
#
_entry.id   AF-A0A850RLM4-F1
#
_cell.length_a   1.000
_cell.length_b   1.000
_cell.length_c   1.000
_cell.angle_alpha   90.00
_cell.angle_beta   90.00
_cell.angle_gamma   90.00
#
_symmetry.space_group_name_H-M   'P 1'
#
loop_
_entity.id
_entity.type
_entity.pdbx_description
1 polymer ?
#
loop_
_entity_poly.entity_id
_entity_poly.type
_entity_poly.pdbx_seq_one_letter_code
_entity_poly.pdbx_strand_id
1 'polypeptide(L)'
;MPTISMFYGVIIRMYFALNEHPPPHFHVYYAEFKALVDIRTCEIVEGNLPKKQAKLVLAWAELHQDELMANWSLVMNGEEPFKIQPLQ
;
A
#
# COMPACT_ATOMS: atom_id res chain seq x y z
N MET A 1 2.83 8.33 -9.02
CA MET A 1 2.29 7.37 -8.03
C MET A 1 1.30 6.43 -8.70
N PRO A 2 1.76 5.28 -9.19
CA PRO A 2 0.90 4.23 -9.71
C PRO A 2 -0.07 3.72 -8.63
N THR A 3 -1.31 3.47 -9.04
CA THR A 3 -2.27 2.70 -8.24
C THR A 3 -2.02 1.23 -8.48
N ILE A 4 -1.74 0.46 -7.43
CA ILE A 4 -1.38 -0.96 -7.56
C ILE A 4 -2.56 -1.89 -7.29
N SER A 5 -3.55 -1.45 -6.50
CA SER A 5 -4.79 -2.21 -6.27
C SER A 5 -5.93 -1.28 -5.83
N MET A 6 -7.17 -1.74 -6.01
CA MET A 6 -8.40 -1.04 -5.60
C MET A 6 -9.49 -2.03 -5.23
N PHE A 7 -10.10 -1.87 -4.06
CA PHE A 7 -11.22 -2.72 -3.59
C PHE A 7 -12.05 -1.99 -2.55
N TYR A 8 -13.37 -2.22 -2.52
CA TYR A 8 -14.28 -1.66 -1.50
C TYR A 8 -14.14 -0.13 -1.28
N GLY A 9 -13.78 0.63 -2.32
CA GLY A 9 -13.51 2.07 -2.26
C GLY A 9 -12.14 2.47 -1.72
N VAL A 10 -11.31 1.50 -1.30
CA VAL A 10 -9.91 1.66 -0.92
C VAL A 10 -9.07 1.71 -2.19
N ILE A 11 -8.13 2.66 -2.24
CA ILE A 11 -7.14 2.82 -3.31
C ILE A 11 -5.75 2.66 -2.69
N ILE A 12 -4.96 1.75 -3.28
CA ILE A 12 -3.60 1.44 -2.80
C ILE A 12 -2.59 1.94 -3.83
N ARG A 13 -1.60 2.71 -3.38
CA ARG A 13 -0.59 3.35 -4.23
C ARG A 13 0.82 3.18 -3.68
N MET A 14 1.80 3.20 -4.57
CA MET A 14 3.22 3.32 -4.22
C MET A 14 3.84 4.51 -4.95
N TYR A 15 4.76 5.22 -4.30
CA TYR A 15 5.45 6.35 -4.88
C TYR A 15 6.86 5.93 -5.30
N PHE A 16 7.39 6.61 -6.31
CA PHE A 16 8.78 6.42 -6.73
C PHE A 16 9.74 7.09 -5.74
N ALA A 17 10.97 6.58 -5.67
CA ALA A 17 12.03 6.97 -4.73
C ALA A 17 12.22 8.48 -4.51
N LEU A 18 11.99 9.32 -5.53
CA LEU A 18 12.12 10.78 -5.42
C LEU A 18 11.25 11.38 -4.32
N ASN A 19 10.13 10.75 -3.99
CA ASN A 19 9.18 11.21 -2.98
C ASN A 19 8.96 10.17 -1.87
N GLU A 20 9.79 9.13 -1.79
CA GLU A 20 9.58 7.99 -0.91
C GLU A 20 10.88 7.58 -0.21
N HIS A 21 10.79 7.23 1.06
CA HIS A 21 11.94 6.87 1.87
C HIS A 21 11.66 5.61 2.71
N PRO A 22 12.70 4.85 3.09
CA PRO A 22 12.56 3.76 4.05
C PRO A 22 11.90 4.24 5.36
N PRO A 23 11.10 3.38 6.01
CA PRO A 23 10.90 1.95 5.74
C PRO A 23 9.99 1.64 4.52
N PRO A 24 10.01 0.41 3.98
CA PRO A 24 9.08 0.00 2.92
C PRO A 24 7.61 0.16 3.33
N HIS A 25 6.86 0.94 2.57
CA HIS A 25 5.47 1.22 2.86
C HIS A 25 4.63 1.45 1.59
N PHE A 26 3.31 1.45 1.75
CA PHE A 26 2.39 1.88 0.71
C PHE A 26 1.35 2.85 1.24
N HIS A 27 0.79 3.64 0.33
CA HIS A 27 -0.19 4.67 0.62
C HIS A 27 -1.60 4.13 0.40
N VAL A 28 -2.49 4.46 1.33
CA VAL A 28 -3.89 4.05 1.30
C VAL A 28 -4.78 5.27 1.30
N TYR A 29 -5.77 5.29 0.41
CA TYR A 29 -6.80 6.33 0.34
C TYR A 29 -8.18 5.71 0.42
N TYR A 30 -9.03 6.29 1.25
CA TYR A 30 -10.44 5.93 1.36
C TYR A 30 -11.27 7.16 1.73
N ALA A 31 -12.09 7.67 0.81
CA ALA A 31 -12.81 8.93 1.00
C ALA A 31 -11.86 10.07 1.45
N GLU A 32 -12.11 10.70 2.61
CA GLU A 32 -11.24 11.71 3.22
C GLU A 32 -10.02 11.13 3.95
N PHE A 33 -10.01 9.82 4.21
CA PHE A 33 -8.99 9.14 5.01
C PHE A 33 -7.76 8.79 4.18
N LYS A 34 -6.61 8.89 4.84
CA LYS A 34 -5.29 8.53 4.29
C LYS A 34 -4.48 7.81 5.35
N ALA A 35 -3.72 6.81 4.94
CA ALA A 35 -2.81 6.09 5.82
C ALA A 35 -1.58 5.57 5.08
N LEU A 36 -0.50 5.35 5.85
CA LEU A 36 0.68 4.61 5.44
C LEU A 36 0.71 3.27 6.15
N VAL A 37 1.01 2.21 5.41
CA VAL A 37 1.15 0.85 5.94
C VAL A 37 2.58 0.38 5.73
N ASP A 38 3.28 0.00 6.80
CA ASP A 38 4.60 -0.66 6.69
C ASP A 38 4.38 -2.06 6.11
N ILE A 39 5.07 -2.35 5.00
CA ILE A 39 4.88 -3.60 4.28
C ILE A 39 5.36 -4.78 5.12
N ARG A 40 6.41 -4.62 5.92
CA ARG A 40 7.06 -5.71 6.67
C ARG A 40 6.26 -6.11 7.89
N THR A 41 5.65 -5.15 8.58
CA THR A 41 4.85 -5.44 9.79
C THR A 41 3.36 -5.56 9.49
N CYS A 42 2.90 -5.10 8.32
CA CYS A 42 1.48 -4.98 7.97
C CYS A 42 0.71 -4.15 9.01
N GLU A 43 1.30 -3.05 9.45
CA GLU A 43 0.71 -2.13 10.42
C GLU A 43 0.57 -0.73 9.83
N ILE A 44 -0.48 -0.01 10.25
CA ILE A 44 -0.62 1.42 9.93
C ILE A 44 0.39 2.20 10.77
N VAL A 45 1.32 2.89 10.11
CA VAL A 45 2.39 3.67 10.77
C VAL A 45 2.12 5.17 10.75
N GLU A 46 1.29 5.66 9.83
CA GLU A 46 0.87 7.05 9.77
C GLU A 46 -0.58 7.17 9.27
N GLY A 47 -1.26 8.22 9.72
CA GLY A 47 -2.64 8.50 9.34
C GLY A 47 -3.64 7.56 10.02
N ASN A 48 -4.84 7.47 9.45
CA ASN A 48 -5.90 6.67 10.02
C ASN A 48 -6.89 6.21 8.95
N LEU A 49 -7.50 5.06 9.21
CA LEU A 49 -8.61 4.52 8.44
C LEU A 49 -9.75 4.15 9.39
N PRO A 50 -11.01 4.18 8.94
CA PRO A 50 -12.08 3.59 9.72
C PRO A 50 -11.80 2.10 9.99
N LYS A 51 -12.21 1.61 11.16
CA LYS A 51 -11.83 0.28 11.68
C LYS A 51 -12.05 -0.88 10.70
N LYS A 52 -13.13 -0.82 9.90
CA LYS A 52 -13.45 -1.85 8.90
C LYS A 52 -12.43 -1.83 7.75
N GLN A 53 -12.13 -0.65 7.21
CA GLN A 53 -11.18 -0.47 6.12
C GLN A 53 -9.76 -0.81 6.56
N ALA A 54 -9.35 -0.40 7.76
CA ALA A 54 -8.07 -0.80 8.34
C ALA A 54 -7.90 -2.33 8.32
N LYS A 55 -8.90 -3.08 8.83
CA LYS A 55 -8.86 -4.55 8.81
C LYS A 55 -8.74 -5.15 7.41
N LEU A 56 -9.49 -4.63 6.44
CA LEU A 56 -9.45 -5.12 5.05
C LEU A 56 -8.08 -4.87 4.42
N VAL A 57 -7.53 -3.67 4.64
CA VAL A 57 -6.21 -3.27 4.11
C VAL A 57 -5.10 -4.11 4.71
N LEU A 58 -5.09 -4.32 6.02
CA LEU A 58 -4.02 -5.08 6.67
C LEU A 58 -4.10 -6.57 6.30
N ALA A 59 -5.30 -7.14 6.23
CA ALA A 59 -5.47 -8.52 5.74
C ALA A 59 -5.02 -8.66 4.28
N TRP A 60 -5.33 -7.68 3.42
CA TRP A 60 -4.83 -7.66 2.05
C TRP A 60 -3.30 -7.52 1.99
N ALA A 61 -2.71 -6.69 2.86
CA ALA A 61 -1.26 -6.50 2.92
C ALA A 61 -0.55 -7.80 3.32
N GLU A 62 -1.09 -8.54 4.31
CA GLU A 62 -0.54 -9.83 4.72
C GLU A 62 -0.59 -10.87 3.58
N LEU A 63 -1.70 -10.93 2.83
CA LEU A 63 -1.85 -11.86 1.70
C LEU A 63 -0.90 -11.57 0.53
N HIS A 64 -0.51 -10.31 0.35
CA HIS A 64 0.28 -9.85 -0.80
C HIS A 64 1.63 -9.26 -0.40
N GLN A 65 2.16 -9.61 0.78
CA GLN A 65 3.37 -9.01 1.34
C GLN A 65 4.58 -9.14 0.41
N ASP A 66 4.78 -10.31 -0.20
CA ASP A 66 5.89 -10.55 -1.14
C ASP A 66 5.77 -9.71 -2.42
N GLU A 67 4.56 -9.60 -2.99
CA GLU A 67 4.29 -8.76 -4.16
C GLU A 67 4.50 -7.27 -3.85
N LEU A 68 4.10 -6.83 -2.65
CA LEU A 68 4.33 -5.48 -2.16
C LEU A 68 5.83 -5.19 -2.01
N MET A 69 6.60 -6.12 -1.45
CA MET A 69 8.06 -5.98 -1.32
C MET A 69 8.75 -5.92 -2.69
N ALA A 70 8.32 -6.74 -3.66
CA ALA A 70 8.83 -6.69 -5.02
C ALA A 70 8.51 -5.34 -5.69
N ASN A 71 7.28 -4.86 -5.56
CA ASN A 71 6.88 -3.55 -6.07
C ASN A 71 7.63 -2.40 -5.40
N TRP A 72 7.92 -2.49 -4.09
CA TRP A 72 8.75 -1.52 -3.39
C TRP A 72 10.15 -1.44 -4.02
N SER A 73 10.79 -2.58 -4.30
CA SER A 73 12.08 -2.59 -4.99
C SER A 73 12.03 -1.92 -6.37
N LEU A 74 10.98 -2.16 -7.15
CA LEU A 74 10.79 -1.51 -8.47
C LEU A 74 10.69 0.01 -8.33
N VAL A 75 9.78 0.51 -7.49
CA VAL A 75 9.58 1.97 -7.35
C VAL A 75 10.79 2.67 -6.75
N MET A 76 11.59 1.97 -5.92
CA MET A 76 12.85 2.47 -5.38
C MET A 76 13.94 2.59 -6.47
N ASN A 77 13.87 1.79 -7.52
CA ASN A 77 14.75 1.89 -8.70
C ASN A 77 14.18 2.81 -9.81
N GLY A 78 13.03 3.45 -9.59
CA GLY A 78 12.36 4.26 -10.61
C GLY A 78 11.59 3.45 -11.64
N GLU A 79 11.36 2.16 -11.39
CA GLU A 79 10.67 1.22 -12.28
C GLU A 79 9.19 1.11 -11.93
N GLU A 80 8.36 0.87 -12.95
CA GLU A 80 6.91 0.79 -12.76
C GLU A 80 6.52 -0.49 -11.99
N PRO A 81 5.75 -0.38 -10.89
CA PRO A 81 5.29 -1.53 -10.13
C PRO A 81 4.12 -2.22 -10.85
N PHE A 82 3.95 -3.51 -10.55
CA PHE A 82 2.86 -4.31 -11.08
C PHE A 82 1.55 -4.06 -10.32
N LYS A 83 0.43 -4.37 -10.99
CA LYS A 83 -0.88 -4.47 -10.33
C LYS A 83 -0.91 -5.71 -9.45
N ILE A 84 -1.47 -5.57 -8.26
CA ILE A 84 -1.70 -6.66 -7.32
C ILE A 84 -3.20 -6.94 -7.27
N GLN A 85 -3.58 -8.21 -7.18
CA GLN A 85 -5.00 -8.58 -7.16
C GLN A 85 -5.75 -7.90 -5.99
N PRO A 86 -7.00 -7.48 -6.19
CA PRO A 86 -7.80 -6.89 -5.12
C PRO A 86 -8.30 -7.95 -4.13
N LEU A 87 -8.60 -7.54 -2.91
CA LEU A 87 -9.27 -8.40 -1.93
C LEU A 87 -10.67 -8.78 -2.43
N GLN A 88 -10.99 -10.07 -2.41
CA GLN A 88 -12.29 -10.62 -2.86
C GLN A 88 -13.40 -10.53 -1.82
#